data_AF-A0AA39ZWZ8-F1
#
_entry.id   AF-A0AA39ZWZ8-F1
#
_cell.length_a   1.000
_cell.length_b   1.000
_cell.length_c   1.000
_cell.angle_alpha   90.00
_cell.angle_beta   90.00
_cell.angle_gamma   90.00
#
_symmetry.space_group_name_H-M   'P 1'
#
loop_
_entity.id
_entity.type
_entity.pdbx_description
1 polymer ?
#
loop_
_entity_poly.entity_id
_entity_poly.type
_entity_poly.pdbx_seq_one_letter_code
_entity_poly.pdbx_strand_id
1 'polypeptide(L)'
;MHRNGGFSPFNRMGLTGNVSPFTKMSYETTVGFLKDAVLDGDWDSLATPSSRLVVGKLGGIGTGSFDVLTNVPTAHHSSGF
;
A
#
# COMPACT_ATOMS: atom_id res chain seq x y z
N MET A 1 2.47 -6.37 -18.61
CA MET A 1 1.60 -7.18 -19.48
C MET A 1 1.95 -8.67 -19.54
N HIS A 2 3.18 -9.16 -19.30
CA HIS A 2 3.49 -10.61 -19.36
C HIS A 2 3.82 -11.27 -18.01
N ARG A 3 3.45 -10.66 -16.88
CA ARG A 3 3.84 -11.13 -15.53
C ARG A 3 3.32 -12.54 -15.20
N ASN A 4 2.16 -12.92 -15.75
CA ASN A 4 1.50 -14.19 -15.47
C ASN A 4 1.72 -15.24 -16.58
N GLY A 5 2.78 -15.08 -17.40
CA GLY A 5 3.08 -16.02 -18.49
C GLY A 5 2.18 -15.91 -19.73
N GLY A 6 1.30 -14.92 -19.77
CA GLY A 6 0.45 -14.58 -20.93
C GLY A 6 0.21 -13.08 -21.01
N PHE A 7 -0.54 -12.61 -22.02
CA PHE A 7 -0.87 -11.20 -22.17
C PHE A 7 -1.96 -10.78 -21.17
N SER A 8 -1.58 -9.92 -20.24
CA SER A 8 -2.43 -9.30 -19.24
C SER A 8 -2.69 -7.84 -19.63
N PRO A 9 -3.94 -7.51 -20.03
CA PRO A 9 -4.32 -6.17 -20.47
C PRO A 9 -4.36 -5.17 -19.30
N PHE A 10 -4.27 -3.87 -19.60
CA PHE A 10 -4.43 -2.81 -18.60
C PHE A 10 -5.89 -2.37 -18.46
N ASN A 11 -6.77 -3.32 -18.16
CA ASN A 11 -8.20 -3.09 -17.93
C ASN A 11 -8.65 -3.80 -16.64
N ARG A 12 -9.96 -3.73 -16.34
CA ARG A 12 -10.56 -4.42 -15.19
C ARG A 12 -10.12 -5.88 -15.06
N MET A 13 -10.15 -6.63 -16.15
CA MET A 13 -9.81 -8.05 -16.17
C MET A 13 -8.33 -8.32 -15.88
N GLY A 14 -7.44 -7.38 -16.23
CA GLY A 14 -6.03 -7.47 -15.83
C GLY A 14 -5.76 -6.97 -14.41
N LEU A 15 -6.64 -6.13 -13.86
CA LEU A 15 -6.52 -5.59 -12.50
C LEU A 15 -7.08 -6.53 -11.42
N THR A 16 -7.93 -7.50 -11.77
CA THR A 16 -8.51 -8.48 -10.82
C THR A 16 -7.45 -9.21 -10.00
N GLY A 17 -6.27 -9.48 -10.59
CA GLY A 17 -5.13 -10.10 -9.90
C GLY A 17 -4.36 -9.17 -8.95
N ASN A 18 -4.79 -7.92 -8.76
CA ASN A 18 -4.15 -7.00 -7.82
C ASN A 18 -4.52 -7.36 -6.37
N VAL A 19 -3.50 -7.43 -5.52
CA VAL A 19 -3.61 -7.81 -4.10
C VAL A 19 -4.25 -6.74 -3.22
N SER A 20 -4.34 -5.50 -3.68
CA SER A 20 -4.93 -4.41 -2.89
C SER A 20 -6.40 -4.18 -3.27
N PRO A 21 -7.36 -4.48 -2.37
CA PRO A 21 -8.77 -4.19 -2.59
C PRO A 21 -9.03 -2.69 -2.77
N PHE A 22 -8.31 -1.79 -2.07
CA PHE A 22 -8.47 -0.35 -2.29
C PHE A 22 -8.01 0.09 -3.68
N THR A 23 -6.98 -0.55 -4.23
CA THR A 23 -6.54 -0.27 -5.60
C THR A 23 -7.61 -0.68 -6.60
N LYS A 24 -8.18 -1.89 -6.47
CA LYS A 24 -9.28 -2.39 -7.31
C LYS A 24 -10.49 -1.43 -7.23
N MET A 25 -10.90 -1.06 -6.01
CA MET A 25 -12.04 -0.18 -5.74
C MET A 25 -11.88 1.25 -6.30
N SER A 26 -10.67 1.80 -6.25
CA SER A 26 -10.36 3.16 -6.73
C SER A 26 -10.27 3.29 -8.25
N TYR A 27 -10.17 2.17 -8.98
CA TYR A 27 -10.17 2.17 -10.44
C TYR A 27 -11.60 2.30 -10.97
N GLU A 28 -12.47 1.32 -10.68
CA GLU A 28 -13.89 1.35 -11.03
C GLU A 28 -14.64 0.19 -10.34
N THR A 29 -15.98 0.15 -10.45
CA THR A 29 -16.84 -0.92 -9.89
C THR A 29 -16.63 -1.10 -8.38
N THR A 30 -16.49 0.02 -7.66
CA THR A 30 -16.13 0.10 -6.23
C THR A 30 -16.95 -0.85 -5.36
N VAL A 31 -18.28 -0.82 -5.47
CA VAL A 31 -19.17 -1.66 -4.64
C VAL A 31 -19.05 -3.15 -4.99
N GLY A 32 -18.78 -3.49 -6.25
CA GLY A 32 -18.54 -4.87 -6.66
C GLY A 32 -17.29 -5.44 -6.00
N PHE A 33 -16.17 -4.73 -6.13
CA PHE A 33 -14.92 -5.14 -5.48
C PHE A 33 -14.99 -5.09 -3.95
N LEU A 34 -15.76 -4.16 -3.37
CA LEU A 34 -15.99 -4.12 -1.92
C LEU A 34 -16.76 -5.37 -1.46
N LYS A 35 -17.83 -5.73 -2.16
CA LYS A 35 -18.61 -6.94 -1.86
C LYS A 35 -17.72 -8.17 -1.91
N ASP A 36 -16.96 -8.34 -2.99
CA ASP A 36 -16.10 -9.50 -3.19
C ASP A 36 -15.03 -9.55 -2.08
N ALA A 37 -14.37 -8.43 -1.77
CA ALA A 37 -13.38 -8.34 -0.71
C ALA A 37 -13.94 -8.70 0.67
N VAL A 38 -15.18 -8.30 0.99
CA VAL A 38 -15.85 -8.64 2.25
C VAL A 38 -16.20 -10.13 2.32
N LEU A 39 -16.64 -10.72 1.20
CA LEU A 39 -16.99 -12.15 1.14
C LEU A 39 -15.76 -13.06 1.22
N ASP A 40 -14.68 -12.67 0.55
CA ASP A 40 -13.42 -13.43 0.50
C ASP A 40 -12.55 -13.20 1.75
N GLY A 41 -12.87 -12.20 2.57
CA GLY A 41 -12.06 -11.80 3.72
C GLY A 41 -10.72 -11.18 3.33
N ASP A 42 -10.67 -10.47 2.20
CA ASP A 42 -9.47 -9.80 1.68
C ASP A 42 -8.97 -8.73 2.67
N TRP A 43 -7.65 -8.63 2.80
CA TRP A 43 -6.97 -7.60 3.57
C TRP A 43 -6.11 -6.71 2.69
N ASP A 44 -6.18 -5.39 2.89
CA ASP A 44 -5.28 -4.46 2.21
C ASP A 44 -3.98 -4.28 3.00
N SER A 45 -2.86 -4.66 2.40
CA SER A 45 -1.53 -4.50 3.00
C SER A 45 -1.02 -3.06 3.01
N LEU A 46 -1.76 -2.12 2.41
CA LEU A 46 -1.37 -0.73 2.22
C LEU A 46 -0.03 -0.61 1.47
N ALA A 47 0.27 -1.57 0.59
CA ALA A 47 1.51 -1.61 -0.16
C ALA A 47 1.47 -0.74 -1.42
N THR A 48 0.29 -0.52 -2.00
CA THR A 48 0.14 0.28 -3.22
C THR A 48 0.03 1.78 -2.90
N PRO A 49 0.37 2.68 -3.84
CA PRO A 49 0.15 4.11 -3.63
C PRO A 49 -1.33 4.45 -3.40
N SER A 50 -2.26 3.87 -4.17
CA SER A 50 -3.70 4.15 -4.03
C SER A 50 -4.26 3.71 -2.67
N SER A 51 -3.89 2.53 -2.17
CA SER A 51 -4.33 2.07 -0.84
C SER A 51 -3.84 2.97 0.29
N ARG A 52 -2.59 3.44 0.21
CA ARG A 52 -2.03 4.40 1.16
C ARG A 52 -2.75 5.75 1.11
N LEU A 53 -3.07 6.24 -0.08
CA LEU A 53 -3.82 7.50 -0.23
C LEU A 53 -5.22 7.40 0.41
N VAL A 54 -5.92 6.29 0.25
CA VAL A 54 -7.26 6.07 0.83
C VAL A 54 -7.25 6.22 2.36
N VAL A 55 -6.20 5.74 3.03
CA VAL A 55 -6.07 5.82 4.51
C VAL A 55 -5.27 7.02 4.99
N GLY A 56 -4.83 7.92 4.09
CA GLY A 56 -4.01 9.07 4.46
C GLY A 56 -2.57 8.74 4.89
N LYS A 57 -2.03 7.58 4.49
CA LYS A 57 -0.65 7.15 4.79
C LYS A 57 0.32 7.69 3.74
N LEU A 58 1.54 8.05 4.18
CA LEU A 58 2.64 8.44 3.28
C LEU A 58 2.93 7.33 2.25
N GLY A 59 3.07 7.73 0.98
CA GLY A 59 3.40 6.80 -0.12
C GLY A 59 4.78 6.18 0.05
N GLY A 60 4.91 4.88 -0.19
CA GLY A 60 6.19 4.15 -0.09
C GLY A 60 7.14 4.34 -1.28
N ILE A 61 6.98 5.42 -2.04
CA ILE A 61 7.76 5.74 -3.24
C ILE A 61 8.40 7.12 -3.09
N GLY A 62 9.53 7.35 -3.78
CA GLY A 62 10.26 8.61 -3.67
C GLY A 62 10.79 8.85 -2.26
N THR A 63 10.49 9.99 -1.66
CA THR A 63 10.96 10.38 -0.32
C THR A 63 10.34 9.56 0.81
N GLY A 64 9.20 8.90 0.60
CA GLY A 64 8.61 7.99 1.58
C GLY A 64 9.09 6.54 1.47
N SER A 65 10.14 6.27 0.68
CA SER A 65 10.70 4.93 0.52
C SER A 65 11.69 4.51 1.63
N PHE A 66 12.03 5.42 2.54
CA PHE A 66 12.93 5.18 3.67
C PHE A 66 12.47 5.98 4.90
N ASP A 67 12.85 5.49 6.08
CA ASP A 67 12.64 6.20 7.34
C ASP A 67 13.88 7.03 7.69
N VAL A 68 13.66 8.18 8.32
CA VAL A 68 14.74 9.03 8.84
C VAL A 68 14.84 8.83 10.35
N LEU A 69 16.00 8.39 10.81
CA LEU A 69 16.31 8.20 12.21
C LEU A 69 17.31 9.25 12.68
N THR A 70 17.14 9.75 13.90
CA THR A 70 18.09 10.67 14.54
C THR A 70 18.88 9.96 15.63
N ASN A 71 20.17 10.27 15.76
CA ASN A 71 21.00 9.74 16.82
C ASN A 71 20.74 10.51 18.11
N VAL A 72 20.11 9.86 19.09
CA VAL A 72 19.83 10.46 20.40
C VAL A 72 21.01 10.23 21.35
N PRO A 73 21.41 11.21 22.18
CA PRO A 73 22.48 11.01 23.16
C PRO A 73 22.08 9.94 24.19
N THR A 74 22.81 8.83 24.21
CA THR A 74 22.59 7.72 25.15
C THR A 74 23.34 7.89 26.48
N ALA A 75 24.22 8.90 26.58
CA ALA A 75 25.00 9.16 27.78
C ALA A 75 24.23 10.09 28.74
N HIS A 76 23.97 9.60 29.96
CA HIS A 76 23.51 10.43 31.07
C HIS A 76 24.68 11.32 31.52
N HIS A 77 24.66 12.59 31.11
CA HIS A 77 25.68 13.56 31.55
C HIS A 77 25.41 13.90 33.02
N SER A 78 26.01 13.16 33.95
CA SER A 78 26.10 13.60 35.34
C SER A 78 27.00 14.84 35.37
N SER A 79 26.39 16.02 35.38
CA SER A 79 27.07 17.26 35.74
C SER A 79 27.51 17.14 37.20
N GLY A 80 28.77 16.73 37.41
CA GLY A 80 29.42 16.80 38.71
C GLY A 80 29.68 18.25 39.06
N PHE A 81 29.26 18.64 40.27
CA PHE A 81 29.87 19.73 41.02
C PHE A 81 31.32 19.37 41.37
#